data_AF-A0A1J5KDD7-F1
#
_entry.id   AF-A0A1J5KDD7-F1
#
_cell.length_a   1.000
_cell.length_b   1.000
_cell.length_c   1.000
_cell.angle_alpha   90.00
_cell.angle_beta   90.00
_cell.angle_gamma   90.00
#
_symmetry.space_group_name_H-M   'P 1'
#
loop_
_entity.id
_entity.type
_entity.pdbx_description
1 polymer ?
#
loop_
_entity_poly.entity_id
_entity_poly.type
_entity_poly.pdbx_seq_one_letter_code
_entity_poly.pdbx_strand_id
1 'polypeptide(L)'
;MKYIIILLFSFFTCLGQSDNDSFYDRAHALNVEILTKGIQYKNVEQSYDDGYSTINSEYIGALKDKNNNEFYILNTIYTSKSFGRSIDLVYVMIYNAERRLMGRYYLSNLNQLPDEIHDNKMIFKNICKEKDITISFQDGIPDKISLGCKGISKFYGFILNEEY
;
A
#
# COMPACT_ATOMS: atom_id res chain seq x y z
N MET A 1 -49.92 -25.29 21.39
CA MET A 1 -49.90 -23.84 21.71
C MET A 1 -49.00 -23.67 22.92
N LYS A 2 -47.91 -22.89 22.99
CA LYS A 2 -47.15 -21.99 22.11
C LYS A 2 -45.75 -21.98 22.75
N TYR A 3 -44.68 -22.11 21.97
CA TYR A 3 -43.31 -21.87 22.45
C TYR A 3 -43.09 -20.34 22.47
N ILE A 4 -42.60 -19.81 23.59
CA ILE A 4 -42.11 -18.43 23.68
C ILE A 4 -40.58 -18.51 23.71
N ILE A 5 -39.96 -18.19 22.58
CA ILE A 5 -38.52 -17.95 22.47
C ILE A 5 -38.33 -16.44 22.67
N ILE A 6 -37.66 -16.07 23.76
CA ILE A 6 -37.27 -14.67 24.02
C ILE A 6 -35.95 -14.43 23.30
N LEU A 7 -36.00 -13.73 22.17
CA LEU A 7 -34.84 -13.19 21.47
C LEU A 7 -34.37 -11.92 22.19
N LEU A 8 -33.31 -12.03 22.99
CA LEU A 8 -32.56 -10.88 23.48
C LEU A 8 -31.72 -10.32 22.32
N PHE A 9 -32.27 -9.32 21.63
CA PHE A 9 -31.51 -8.48 20.71
C PHE A 9 -30.73 -7.46 21.54
N SER A 10 -29.53 -7.83 21.97
CA SER A 10 -28.57 -6.87 22.51
C SER A 10 -28.15 -5.93 21.38
N PHE A 11 -28.67 -4.70 21.43
CA PHE A 11 -28.18 -3.56 20.67
C PHE A 11 -26.68 -3.41 20.95
N PHE A 12 -25.86 -3.93 20.03
CA PHE A 12 -24.46 -3.56 19.94
C PHE A 12 -24.44 -2.14 19.42
N THR A 13 -24.21 -1.18 20.31
CA THR A 13 -23.85 0.18 19.95
C THR A 13 -22.54 0.11 19.16
N CYS A 14 -22.63 0.21 17.83
CA CYS A 14 -21.45 0.32 17.00
C CYS A 14 -20.81 1.68 17.32
N LEU A 15 -19.64 1.60 17.94
CA LEU A 15 -18.74 2.70 18.23
C LEU A 15 -18.28 3.32 16.91
N GLY A 16 -18.13 4.66 16.90
CA GLY A 16 -17.72 5.41 15.72
C GLY A 16 -16.42 4.87 15.10
N GLN A 17 -16.48 4.51 13.82
CA GLN A 17 -15.30 4.24 13.01
C GLN A 17 -14.52 5.53 12.81
N SER A 18 -13.23 5.47 13.11
CA SER A 18 -12.31 6.59 12.90
C SER A 18 -12.03 6.73 11.40
N ASP A 19 -11.94 7.95 10.90
CA ASP A 19 -11.74 8.26 9.47
C ASP A 19 -10.51 7.57 8.83
N ASN A 20 -9.56 7.07 9.63
CA ASN A 20 -8.38 6.35 9.15
C ASN A 20 -8.70 4.98 8.52
N ASP A 21 -9.76 4.30 8.95
CA ASP A 21 -10.16 3.01 8.35
C ASP A 21 -10.59 3.23 6.89
N SER A 22 -11.14 4.42 6.59
CA SER A 22 -11.63 4.73 5.24
C SER A 22 -10.54 4.78 4.17
N PHE A 23 -9.33 5.27 4.48
CA PHE A 23 -8.26 5.35 3.48
C PHE A 23 -7.78 3.96 3.08
N TYR A 24 -7.45 3.12 4.05
CA TYR A 24 -6.88 1.80 3.77
C TYR A 24 -7.87 0.92 3.03
N ASP A 25 -9.16 0.96 3.39
CA ASP A 25 -10.20 0.23 2.68
C ASP A 25 -10.36 0.70 1.23
N ARG A 26 -10.33 2.03 1.01
CA ARG A 26 -10.42 2.64 -0.32
C ARG A 26 -9.20 2.31 -1.18
N ALA A 27 -8.00 2.45 -0.62
CA ALA A 27 -6.76 2.07 -1.27
C ALA A 27 -6.75 0.58 -1.62
N HIS A 28 -7.21 -0.27 -0.71
CA HIS A 28 -7.34 -1.70 -0.91
C HIS A 28 -8.28 -2.02 -2.08
N ALA A 29 -9.48 -1.44 -2.09
CA ALA A 29 -10.46 -1.64 -3.16
C ALA A 29 -9.89 -1.25 -4.53
N LEU A 30 -9.27 -0.06 -4.65
CA LEU A 30 -8.64 0.40 -5.88
C LEU A 30 -7.49 -0.53 -6.32
N ASN A 31 -6.62 -0.93 -5.39
CA ASN A 31 -5.48 -1.78 -5.67
C ASN A 31 -5.92 -3.18 -6.14
N VAL A 32 -6.93 -3.77 -5.50
CA VAL A 32 -7.52 -5.03 -5.94
C VAL A 32 -8.13 -4.90 -7.33
N GLU A 33 -8.80 -3.79 -7.64
CA GLU A 33 -9.32 -3.54 -8.99
C GLU A 33 -8.22 -3.49 -10.05
N ILE A 34 -7.15 -2.72 -9.79
CA ILE A 34 -5.97 -2.60 -10.67
C ILE A 34 -5.36 -3.99 -10.93
N LEU A 35 -5.13 -4.77 -9.87
CA LEU A 35 -4.59 -6.13 -9.96
C LEU A 35 -5.53 -7.09 -10.69
N THR A 36 -6.85 -6.97 -10.46
CA THR A 36 -7.86 -7.80 -11.12
C THR A 36 -7.92 -7.55 -12.61
N LYS A 37 -7.77 -6.28 -13.02
CA LYS A 37 -7.78 -5.87 -14.43
C LYS A 37 -6.41 -6.02 -15.11
N GLY A 38 -5.36 -6.36 -14.36
CA GLY A 38 -3.99 -6.47 -14.89
C GLY A 38 -3.43 -5.15 -15.40
N ILE A 39 -3.82 -4.02 -14.80
CA ILE A 39 -3.38 -2.68 -15.22
C ILE A 39 -1.98 -2.42 -14.65
N GLN A 40 -0.93 -2.71 -15.41
CA GLN A 40 0.47 -2.51 -14.98
C GLN A 40 1.06 -1.23 -15.60
N TYR A 41 1.92 -0.53 -14.84
CA TYR A 41 2.62 0.70 -15.24
C TYR A 41 1.70 1.82 -15.74
N LYS A 42 0.51 1.90 -15.15
CA LYS A 42 -0.44 2.97 -15.41
C LYS A 42 -0.97 3.48 -14.07
N ASN A 43 -0.84 4.79 -13.88
CA ASN A 43 -1.45 5.49 -12.77
C ASN A 43 -2.98 5.46 -12.91
N VAL A 44 -3.65 5.00 -11.87
CA VAL A 44 -5.11 5.02 -11.75
C VAL A 44 -5.47 5.88 -10.55
N GLU A 45 -6.21 6.95 -10.80
CA GLU A 45 -6.64 7.90 -9.79
C GLU A 45 -8.12 7.73 -9.48
N GLN A 46 -8.47 7.80 -8.20
CA GLN A 46 -9.83 7.88 -7.71
C GLN A 46 -9.97 9.12 -6.81
N SER A 47 -10.86 10.03 -7.22
CA SER A 47 -11.30 11.16 -6.38
C SER A 47 -12.48 10.74 -5.49
N TYR A 48 -12.60 11.35 -4.32
CA TYR A 48 -13.70 11.09 -3.39
C TYR A 48 -14.65 12.28 -3.29
N ASP A 49 -15.87 12.01 -2.81
CA ASP A 49 -16.98 12.99 -2.75
C ASP A 49 -16.70 14.19 -1.84
N ASP A 50 -15.67 14.10 -0.99
CA ASP A 50 -15.19 15.27 -0.25
C ASP A 50 -14.62 16.35 -1.18
N GLY A 51 -14.28 16.03 -2.43
CA GLY A 51 -13.70 16.95 -3.41
C GLY A 51 -12.27 17.38 -3.10
N TYR A 52 -11.68 16.85 -2.02
CA TYR A 52 -10.39 17.28 -1.48
C TYR A 52 -9.37 16.15 -1.41
N SER A 53 -9.84 14.91 -1.45
CA SER A 53 -9.01 13.73 -1.29
C SER A 53 -8.99 12.89 -2.57
N THR A 54 -7.79 12.43 -2.94
CA THR A 54 -7.58 11.50 -4.04
C THR A 54 -6.68 10.35 -3.61
N ILE A 55 -6.88 9.18 -4.20
CA ILE A 55 -5.91 8.08 -4.15
C ILE A 55 -5.42 7.86 -5.57
N ASN A 56 -4.10 7.82 -5.75
CA ASN A 56 -3.46 7.40 -6.98
C ASN A 56 -2.68 6.11 -6.71
N SER A 57 -2.93 5.08 -7.53
CA SER A 57 -2.23 3.81 -7.43
C SER A 57 -1.67 3.36 -8.78
N GLU A 58 -0.49 2.76 -8.74
CA GLU A 58 0.18 2.15 -9.88
C GLU A 58 0.73 0.78 -9.49
N TYR A 59 0.34 -0.26 -10.23
CA TYR A 59 0.95 -1.59 -10.12
C TYR A 59 2.23 -1.64 -10.96
N ILE A 60 3.38 -1.79 -10.30
CA ILE A 60 4.69 -1.76 -10.95
C ILE A 60 5.24 -3.17 -11.27
N GLY A 61 4.60 -4.22 -10.77
CA GLY A 61 4.97 -5.61 -11.09
C GLY A 61 5.00 -6.53 -9.89
N ALA A 62 5.38 -7.78 -10.13
CA ALA A 62 5.43 -8.82 -9.13
C ALA A 62 6.87 -9.28 -8.86
N LEU A 63 7.14 -9.60 -7.61
CA LEU A 63 8.37 -10.21 -7.12
C LEU A 63 8.09 -11.61 -6.59
N LYS A 64 9.14 -12.43 -6.51
CA LYS A 64 9.09 -13.79 -5.96
C LYS A 64 10.16 -13.97 -4.90
N ASP A 65 9.85 -14.73 -3.86
CA ASP A 65 10.88 -15.26 -2.98
C ASP A 65 11.46 -16.59 -3.53
N LYS A 66 12.44 -17.14 -2.81
CA LYS A 66 13.04 -18.45 -3.13
C LYS A 66 12.07 -19.63 -3.09
N ASN A 67 10.89 -19.47 -2.48
CA ASN A 67 9.84 -20.47 -2.41
C ASN A 67 8.77 -20.25 -3.51
N ASN A 68 9.01 -19.31 -4.44
CA ASN A 68 8.05 -18.87 -5.47
C ASN A 68 6.77 -18.23 -4.94
N ASN A 69 6.75 -17.73 -3.70
CA ASN A 69 5.64 -16.90 -3.24
C ASN A 69 5.65 -15.58 -4.01
N GLU A 70 4.52 -15.21 -4.61
CA GLU A 70 4.38 -13.98 -5.40
C GLU A 70 3.92 -12.80 -4.55
N PHE A 71 4.59 -11.67 -4.75
CA PHE A 71 4.32 -10.39 -4.11
C PHE A 71 4.06 -9.32 -5.17
N TYR A 72 2.85 -8.78 -5.21
CA TYR A 72 2.45 -7.73 -6.13
C TYR A 72 2.73 -6.38 -5.48
N ILE A 73 3.47 -5.52 -6.18
CA ILE A 73 3.99 -4.26 -5.66
C ILE A 73 3.20 -3.11 -6.28
N LEU A 74 2.59 -2.29 -5.43
CA LEU A 74 1.86 -1.10 -5.85
C LEU A 74 2.41 0.14 -5.17
N ASN A 75 2.64 1.18 -5.97
CA ASN A 75 2.84 2.53 -5.50
C ASN A 75 1.48 3.14 -5.23
N THR A 76 1.17 3.50 -3.99
CA THR A 76 -0.12 4.10 -3.60
C THR A 76 0.12 5.42 -2.90
N ILE A 77 -0.53 6.47 -3.39
CA ILE A 77 -0.42 7.83 -2.87
C ILE A 77 -1.81 8.27 -2.45
N TYR A 78 -1.93 8.73 -1.22
CA TYR A 78 -3.10 9.48 -0.76
C TYR A 78 -2.76 10.95 -0.76
N THR A 79 -3.55 11.75 -1.44
CA THR A 79 -3.44 13.21 -1.41
C THR A 79 -4.68 13.78 -0.75
N SER A 80 -4.49 14.60 0.28
CA SER A 80 -5.58 15.36 0.90
C SER A 80 -5.28 16.86 0.83
N LYS A 81 -6.25 17.63 0.34
CA LYS A 81 -6.16 19.08 0.20
C LYS A 81 -6.94 19.75 1.32
N SER A 82 -6.25 20.53 2.15
CA SER A 82 -6.88 21.30 3.22
C SER A 82 -6.28 22.70 3.32
N PHE A 83 -7.13 23.73 3.34
CA PHE A 83 -6.75 25.14 3.46
C PHE A 83 -5.61 25.59 2.53
N GLY A 84 -5.66 25.16 1.26
CA GLY A 84 -4.66 25.52 0.24
C GLY A 84 -3.31 24.79 0.36
N ARG A 85 -3.21 23.78 1.24
CA ARG A 85 -2.07 22.88 1.35
C ARG A 85 -2.45 21.47 0.92
N SER A 86 -1.53 20.78 0.27
CA SER A 86 -1.64 19.36 -0.09
C SER A 86 -0.78 18.56 0.88
N ILE A 87 -1.32 17.47 1.41
CA ILE A 87 -0.58 16.48 2.19
C ILE A 87 -0.62 15.18 1.41
N ASP A 88 0.56 14.64 1.12
CA ASP A 88 0.70 13.36 0.43
C ASP A 88 1.20 12.30 1.42
N LEU A 89 0.48 11.18 1.52
CA LEU A 89 0.94 9.97 2.19
C LEU A 89 1.36 8.96 1.12
N VAL A 90 2.61 8.51 1.21
CA VAL A 90 3.27 7.78 0.12
C VAL A 90 3.56 6.35 0.59
N TYR A 91 2.97 5.37 -0.08
CA TYR A 91 3.09 3.97 0.30
C TYR A 91 3.60 3.11 -0.84
N VAL A 92 4.42 2.12 -0.49
CA VAL A 92 4.61 0.92 -1.30
C VAL A 92 3.78 -0.17 -0.63
N MET A 93 2.65 -0.53 -1.23
CA MET A 93 1.75 -1.57 -0.72
C MET A 93 2.07 -2.91 -1.39
N ILE A 94 2.07 -3.97 -0.59
CA ILE A 94 2.47 -5.31 -1.02
C ILE A 94 1.31 -6.26 -0.84
N TYR A 95 0.94 -6.94 -1.92
CA TYR A 95 -0.16 -7.89 -1.97
C TYR A 95 0.36 -9.29 -2.28
N ASN A 96 -0.32 -10.32 -1.80
CA ASN A 96 -0.03 -11.70 -2.20
C ASN A 96 -0.78 -12.11 -3.49
N ALA A 97 -0.58 -13.35 -3.95
CA ALA A 97 -1.29 -13.93 -5.10
C ALA A 97 -2.82 -13.99 -4.96
N GLU A 98 -3.32 -13.99 -3.74
CA GLU A 98 -4.75 -13.95 -3.44
C GLU A 98 -5.30 -12.51 -3.40
N ARG A 99 -4.46 -11.51 -3.73
CA ARG A 99 -4.77 -10.07 -3.67
C ARG A 99 -5.15 -9.61 -2.26
N ARG A 100 -4.64 -10.28 -1.22
CA ARG A 100 -4.70 -9.79 0.16
C ARG A 100 -3.52 -8.87 0.43
N LEU A 101 -3.78 -7.79 1.16
CA LEU A 101 -2.74 -6.84 1.56
C LEU A 101 -1.86 -7.49 2.62
N MET A 102 -0.59 -7.69 2.32
CA MET A 102 0.41 -8.24 3.26
C MET A 102 0.96 -7.16 4.19
N GLY A 103 1.04 -5.93 3.70
CA GLY A 103 1.57 -4.80 4.44
C GLY A 103 2.09 -3.70 3.53
N ARG A 104 2.85 -2.76 4.10
CA ARG A 104 3.30 -1.56 3.39
C ARG A 104 4.60 -0.96 3.94
N TYR A 105 5.33 -0.26 3.09
CA TYR A 105 6.32 0.73 3.51
C TYR A 105 5.70 2.12 3.41
N TYR A 106 5.84 2.93 4.46
CA TYR A 106 5.44 4.34 4.44
C TYR A 106 6.65 5.23 4.16
N LEU A 107 6.69 5.83 2.97
CA LEU A 107 7.80 6.64 2.50
C LEU A 107 7.58 8.13 2.79
N SER A 108 8.66 8.91 2.81
CA SER A 108 8.58 10.33 3.18
C SER A 108 8.24 11.24 2.00
N ASN A 109 8.43 10.79 0.77
CA ASN A 109 8.25 11.60 -0.43
C ASN A 109 7.97 10.72 -1.67
N LEU A 110 7.19 11.24 -2.60
CA LEU A 110 6.83 10.64 -3.89
C LEU A 110 8.05 10.24 -4.72
N ASN A 111 9.11 11.05 -4.68
CA ASN A 111 10.35 10.76 -5.40
C ASN A 111 11.13 9.56 -4.82
N GLN A 112 10.62 8.92 -3.77
CA GLN A 112 11.19 7.72 -3.17
C GLN A 112 10.42 6.46 -3.50
N LEU A 113 9.35 6.56 -4.29
CA LEU A 113 8.66 5.39 -4.81
C LEU A 113 9.59 4.61 -5.75
N PRO A 114 9.51 3.27 -5.76
CA PRO A 114 10.20 2.46 -6.74
C PRO A 114 9.65 2.73 -8.15
N ASP A 115 10.54 2.69 -9.13
CA ASP A 115 10.22 2.98 -10.53
C ASP A 115 9.76 1.72 -11.27
N GLU A 116 10.39 0.58 -10.99
CA GLU A 116 10.13 -0.66 -11.72
C GLU A 116 10.54 -1.92 -10.94
N ILE A 117 10.04 -3.05 -11.43
CA ILE A 117 10.54 -4.37 -11.09
C ILE A 117 11.37 -4.91 -12.26
N HIS A 118 12.62 -5.28 -11.99
CA HIS A 118 13.52 -5.89 -12.97
C HIS A 118 14.42 -6.94 -12.30
N ASP A 119 14.64 -8.07 -12.97
CA ASP A 119 15.42 -9.21 -12.45
C ASP A 119 15.03 -9.64 -11.01
N ASN A 120 13.72 -9.71 -10.74
CA ASN A 120 13.17 -10.03 -9.42
C ASN A 120 13.65 -9.10 -8.29
N LYS A 121 13.88 -7.83 -8.63
CA LYS A 121 14.25 -6.77 -7.69
C LYS A 121 13.39 -5.53 -7.91
N MET A 122 13.07 -4.87 -6.81
CA MET A 122 12.47 -3.55 -6.81
C MET A 122 13.56 -2.50 -6.99
N ILE A 123 13.44 -1.66 -8.00
CA ILE A 123 14.45 -0.67 -8.37
C ILE A 123 13.94 0.73 -8.08
N PHE A 124 14.76 1.51 -7.37
CA PHE A 124 14.55 2.93 -7.12
C PHE A 124 15.64 3.71 -7.85
N LYS A 125 15.24 4.46 -8.87
CA LYS A 125 16.12 5.26 -9.72
C LYS A 125 16.25 6.65 -9.13
N ASN A 126 17.40 7.26 -9.38
CA ASN A 126 17.66 8.68 -9.05
C ASN A 126 17.50 9.08 -7.57
N ILE A 127 17.32 8.14 -6.63
CA ILE A 127 17.32 8.42 -5.18
C ILE A 127 18.68 8.96 -4.75
N CYS A 128 19.73 8.30 -5.21
CA CYS A 128 21.10 8.73 -5.07
C CYS A 128 21.63 9.08 -6.46
N LYS A 129 22.22 10.28 -6.62
CA LYS A 129 22.71 10.83 -7.91
C LYS A 129 23.61 9.89 -8.74
N GLU A 130 24.18 8.86 -8.13
CA GLU A 130 25.23 8.02 -8.72
C GLU A 130 24.83 6.56 -8.91
N LYS A 131 23.74 6.09 -8.29
CA LYS A 131 23.36 4.67 -8.35
C LYS A 131 21.91 4.43 -7.98
N ASP A 132 21.28 3.54 -8.72
CA ASP A 132 19.98 2.96 -8.38
C ASP A 132 20.08 2.12 -7.11
N ILE A 133 19.05 2.21 -6.28
CA ILE A 133 18.89 1.34 -5.11
C ILE A 133 18.07 0.14 -5.56
N THR A 134 18.53 -1.06 -5.24
CA THR A 134 17.84 -2.31 -5.59
C THR A 134 17.54 -3.09 -4.33
N ILE A 135 16.30 -3.54 -4.20
CA ILE A 135 15.81 -4.32 -3.06
C ILE A 135 15.35 -5.69 -3.58
N SER A 136 15.91 -6.75 -3.00
CA SER A 136 15.57 -8.13 -3.33
C SER A 136 14.53 -8.69 -2.36
N PHE A 137 13.62 -9.50 -2.88
CA PHE A 137 12.61 -10.25 -2.10
C PHE A 137 12.95 -11.74 -2.03
N GLN A 138 14.17 -12.13 -2.41
CA GLN A 138 14.60 -13.54 -2.45
C GLN A 138 14.38 -14.28 -1.12
N ASP A 139 14.52 -13.59 0.01
CA ASP A 139 14.32 -14.13 1.36
C ASP A 139 12.97 -13.74 1.99
N GLY A 140 12.01 -13.28 1.17
CA GLY A 140 10.72 -12.75 1.59
C GLY A 140 10.68 -11.22 1.56
N ILE A 141 9.59 -10.64 2.09
CA ILE A 141 9.43 -9.19 2.20
C ILE A 141 10.43 -8.66 3.24
N PRO A 142 11.34 -7.73 2.90
CA PRO A 142 12.30 -7.20 3.86
C PRO A 142 11.62 -6.42 5.00
N ASP A 143 11.96 -6.70 6.26
CA ASP A 143 11.41 -5.93 7.39
C ASP A 143 11.73 -4.43 7.31
N LYS A 144 12.83 -4.08 6.64
CA LYS A 144 13.26 -2.70 6.41
C LYS A 144 13.90 -2.55 5.03
N ILE A 145 13.66 -1.43 4.38
CA ILE A 145 14.41 -1.00 3.18
C ILE A 145 15.26 0.23 3.50
N SER A 146 16.44 0.32 2.89
CA SER A 146 17.33 1.47 3.03
C SER A 146 17.35 2.27 1.74
N LEU A 147 16.89 3.52 1.80
CA LEU A 147 16.94 4.47 0.70
C LEU A 147 17.96 5.60 0.97
N GLY A 148 18.95 5.30 1.81
CA GLY A 148 19.99 6.25 2.21
C GLY A 148 21.11 6.40 1.17
N CYS A 149 21.73 7.58 1.11
CA CYS A 149 22.86 7.88 0.22
C CYS A 149 24.12 8.27 1.02
N LYS A 150 25.30 7.84 0.57
CA LYS A 150 26.65 8.25 1.06
C LYS A 150 26.72 8.67 2.54
N GLY A 151 26.54 7.71 3.45
CA GLY A 151 26.68 7.92 4.90
C GLY A 151 25.42 8.43 5.61
N ILE A 152 24.38 8.79 4.87
CA ILE A 152 23.05 9.09 5.43
C ILE A 152 22.24 7.81 5.44
N SER A 153 21.89 7.35 6.64
CA SER A 153 20.99 6.21 6.81
C SER A 153 19.54 6.69 6.75
N LYS A 154 18.77 6.18 5.80
CA LYS A 154 17.31 6.39 5.72
C LYS A 154 16.62 5.05 5.58
N PHE A 155 15.98 4.59 6.65
CA PHE A 155 15.33 3.29 6.71
C PHE A 155 13.82 3.43 6.79
N TYR A 156 13.11 2.53 6.11
CA TYR A 156 11.66 2.41 6.16
C TYR A 156 11.28 1.02 6.62
N GLY A 157 10.54 0.94 7.71
CA GLY A 157 10.03 -0.33 8.24
C GLY A 157 8.82 -0.82 7.47
N PHE A 158 8.75 -2.13 7.30
CA PHE A 158 7.57 -2.81 6.82
C PHE A 158 6.53 -2.85 7.94
N ILE A 159 5.32 -2.39 7.64
CA ILE A 159 4.17 -2.42 8.54
C ILE A 159 3.30 -3.58 8.05
N LEU A 160 3.30 -4.67 8.82
CA LEU A 160 2.45 -5.83 8.56
C LEU A 160 0.98 -5.41 8.60
N ASN A 161 0.19 -5.94 7.67
CA ASN A 161 -1.26 -5.84 7.78
C ASN A 161 -1.76 -6.96 8.70
N GLU A 162 -2.17 -6.60 9.91
CA GLU A 162 -2.89 -7.52 10.80
C GLU A 162 -4.37 -7.50 10.38
N GLU A 163 -4.79 -8.43 9.51
CA GLU A 163 -6.22 -8.68 9.31
C GLU A 163 -6.79 -9.25 10.61
N TYR A 164 -7.78 -8.57 11.20
CA TYR A 164 -8.58 -9.05 12.34
C TYR A 164 -9.68 -10.02 11.90
#